data_AF-A0A1C4P1Y9-F1
#
_entry.id   AF-A0A1C4P1Y9-F1
#
_cell.length_a   1.000
_cell.length_b   1.000
_cell.length_c   1.000
_cell.angle_alpha   90.00
_cell.angle_beta   90.00
_cell.angle_gamma   90.00
#
_symmetry.space_group_name_H-M   'P 1'
#
loop_
_entity.id
_entity.type
_entity.pdbx_description
1 polymer ?
#
loop_
_entity_poly.entity_id
_entity_poly.type
_entity_poly.pdbx_seq_one_letter_code
_entity_poly.pdbx_strand_id
1 'polypeptide(L)'
;MMKRILAVLATVLPLTAAVYLPPASAATPPGAAAPRCAAPPLRAPAGTRVESVTAESVAAGDVVVPPIPPQDGYTVPGVPARCEVTVTLTHPGADDHARIQVWLPASGWNGRLQTVGGSAYAAGDYGGQLAAAVQGGYAAATTDAGVSTYTDVSWALTAKGAINRPLLENFASRSEHETAVLAKQVVSGAYGRPAAHA
;
A
#
# COMPACT_ATOMS: atom_id res chain seq x y z
N MET A 1 46.83 -7.10 -46.63
CA MET A 1 46.72 -5.63 -46.61
C MET A 1 46.04 -5.23 -45.31
N MET A 2 46.85 -4.90 -44.29
CA MET A 2 46.44 -4.69 -42.90
C MET A 2 46.02 -3.22 -42.70
N LYS A 3 44.76 -2.97 -42.32
CA LYS A 3 44.33 -1.64 -41.85
C LYS A 3 44.25 -1.67 -40.32
N ARG A 4 45.28 -1.12 -39.69
CA ARG A 4 45.33 -0.77 -38.27
C ARG A 4 44.42 0.43 -38.05
N ILE A 5 43.42 0.31 -37.18
CA ILE A 5 42.63 1.44 -36.70
C ILE A 5 43.03 1.67 -35.24
N LEU A 6 43.64 2.83 -34.98
CA LEU A 6 44.04 3.28 -33.66
C LEU A 6 42.82 3.59 -32.80
N ALA A 7 42.77 3.01 -31.61
CA ALA A 7 41.85 3.42 -30.55
C ALA A 7 42.35 4.72 -29.90
N VAL A 8 41.53 5.76 -29.92
CA VAL A 8 41.77 7.00 -29.17
C VAL A 8 40.98 6.89 -27.87
N LEU A 9 41.66 6.62 -26.75
CA LEU A 9 41.08 6.74 -25.41
C LEU A 9 41.10 8.22 -25.01
N ALA A 10 39.94 8.86 -24.95
CA ALA A 10 39.76 10.14 -24.30
C ALA A 10 39.33 9.89 -22.84
N THR A 11 40.25 10.11 -21.90
CA THR A 11 39.96 10.05 -20.47
C THR A 11 39.31 11.36 -20.02
N VAL A 12 38.01 11.31 -19.75
CA VAL A 12 37.28 12.39 -19.08
C VAL A 12 37.30 12.10 -17.59
N LEU A 13 38.03 12.92 -16.81
CA LEU A 13 37.95 12.92 -15.35
C LEU A 13 36.73 13.74 -14.91
N PRO A 14 35.73 13.15 -14.22
CA PRO A 14 34.70 13.95 -13.57
C PRO A 14 35.23 14.48 -12.24
N LEU A 15 35.30 15.81 -12.10
CA LEU A 15 35.43 16.50 -10.81
C LEU A 15 34.09 16.36 -10.07
N THR A 16 33.97 15.38 -9.18
CA THR A 16 32.83 15.29 -8.25
C THR A 16 33.17 15.99 -6.95
N ALA A 17 32.77 17.25 -6.84
CA ALA A 17 32.68 17.93 -5.55
C ALA A 17 31.53 17.28 -4.75
N ALA A 18 31.88 16.41 -3.81
CA ALA A 18 30.93 15.86 -2.85
C ALA A 18 30.54 16.96 -1.87
N VAL A 19 29.41 17.63 -2.13
CA VAL A 19 28.76 18.51 -1.14
C VAL A 19 28.19 17.59 -0.06
N TYR A 20 28.89 17.52 1.06
CA TYR A 20 28.45 16.80 2.25
C TYR A 20 27.31 17.59 2.89
N LEU A 21 26.06 17.31 2.50
CA LEU A 21 24.89 17.81 3.22
C LEU A 21 24.77 16.99 4.52
N PRO A 22 24.76 17.64 5.70
CA PRO A 22 24.52 16.92 6.94
C PRO A 22 23.14 16.25 6.89
N PRO A 23 23.00 15.03 7.43
CA PRO A 23 21.69 14.40 7.53
C PRO A 23 20.77 15.29 8.37
N ALA A 24 19.67 15.73 7.78
CA ALA A 24 18.59 16.38 8.52
C ALA A 24 17.95 15.32 9.43
N SER A 25 18.42 15.21 10.67
CA SER A 25 17.70 14.49 11.73
C SER A 25 16.40 15.23 12.00
N ALA A 26 15.31 14.77 11.40
CA ALA A 26 13.98 15.06 11.89
C ALA A 26 13.90 14.47 13.30
N ALA A 27 14.02 15.31 14.33
CA ALA A 27 13.80 14.90 15.70
C ALA A 27 12.34 14.43 15.83
N THR A 28 12.15 13.14 16.10
CA THR A 28 10.85 12.60 16.48
C THR A 28 10.41 13.30 17.75
N PRO A 29 9.26 14.00 17.78
CA PRO A 29 8.78 14.62 19.00
C PRO A 29 8.61 13.54 20.09
N PRO A 30 9.23 13.70 21.27
CA PRO A 30 9.00 12.77 22.35
C PRO A 30 7.55 12.95 22.85
N GLY A 31 6.76 11.88 22.79
CA GLY A 31 5.50 11.80 23.52
C GLY A 31 4.21 11.94 22.72
N ALA A 32 4.17 11.57 21.43
CA ALA A 32 2.89 11.19 20.84
C ALA A 32 2.44 9.88 21.52
N ALA A 33 1.39 9.95 22.35
CA ALA A 33 0.72 8.75 22.84
C ALA A 33 0.41 7.83 21.66
N ALA A 34 0.60 6.53 21.83
CA ALA A 34 0.25 5.55 20.79
C ALA A 34 -1.18 5.85 20.31
N PRO A 35 -1.40 6.01 18.99
CA PRO A 35 -2.73 6.34 18.49
C PRO A 35 -3.69 5.25 18.94
N ARG A 36 -4.83 5.65 19.51
CA ARG A 36 -5.88 4.68 19.85
C ARG A 36 -6.35 4.05 18.55
N CYS A 37 -6.30 2.72 18.47
CA CYS A 37 -6.83 2.03 17.32
C CYS A 37 -8.35 2.19 17.30
N ALA A 38 -8.82 3.01 16.37
CA ALA A 38 -10.23 3.32 16.20
C ALA A 38 -10.48 3.62 14.72
N ALA A 39 -11.69 3.31 14.25
CA ALA A 39 -12.13 3.66 12.90
C ALA A 39 -12.31 5.19 12.82
N PRO A 40 -11.45 5.93 12.08
CA PRO A 40 -11.62 7.36 11.96
C PRO A 40 -12.82 7.67 11.05
N PRO A 41 -13.50 8.81 11.22
CA PRO A 41 -14.47 9.27 10.24
C PRO A 41 -13.75 9.56 8.92
N LEU A 42 -14.23 8.96 7.82
CA LEU A 42 -13.66 9.12 6.49
C LEU A 42 -14.61 9.88 5.58
N ARG A 43 -14.04 10.73 4.73
CA ARG A 43 -14.76 11.32 3.59
C ARG A 43 -14.60 10.38 2.40
N ALA A 44 -15.71 9.86 1.91
CA ALA A 44 -15.72 9.03 0.72
C ALA A 44 -15.15 9.81 -0.49
N PRO A 45 -14.35 9.17 -1.36
CA PRO A 45 -13.98 9.74 -2.66
C PRO A 45 -15.22 10.08 -3.52
N ALA A 46 -15.04 10.96 -4.49
CA ALA A 46 -16.14 11.38 -5.36
C ALA A 46 -16.67 10.18 -6.17
N GLY A 47 -18.00 9.99 -6.16
CA GLY A 47 -18.63 8.87 -6.86
C GLY A 47 -18.61 7.55 -6.07
N THR A 48 -18.19 7.58 -4.81
CA THR A 48 -18.01 6.38 -3.98
C THR A 48 -18.84 6.47 -2.70
N ARG A 49 -19.29 5.32 -2.19
CA ARG A 49 -19.90 5.18 -0.87
C ARG A 49 -18.99 4.33 0.02
N VAL A 50 -18.71 4.82 1.23
CA VAL A 50 -18.11 3.98 2.28
C VAL A 50 -19.22 3.15 2.90
N GLU A 51 -19.11 1.84 2.82
CA GLU A 51 -20.06 0.91 3.42
C GLU A 51 -19.74 0.64 4.89
N SER A 52 -18.46 0.47 5.20
CA SER A 52 -18.00 0.22 6.57
C SER A 52 -16.57 0.69 6.77
N VAL A 53 -16.25 1.01 8.03
CA VAL A 53 -14.89 1.23 8.52
C VAL A 53 -14.75 0.50 9.84
N THR A 54 -13.82 -0.43 9.91
CA THR A 54 -13.49 -1.18 11.14
C THR A 54 -12.04 -0.96 11.50
N ALA A 55 -11.71 -1.11 12.78
CA ALA A 55 -10.35 -1.00 13.27
C ALA A 55 -10.09 -2.06 14.35
N GLU A 56 -8.95 -2.73 14.26
CA GLU A 56 -8.55 -3.76 15.19
C GLU A 56 -7.10 -3.54 15.68
N SER A 57 -6.91 -3.59 17.00
CA SER A 57 -5.55 -3.58 17.58
C SER A 57 -4.96 -4.97 17.48
N VAL A 58 -3.83 -5.11 16.80
CA VAL A 58 -3.10 -6.37 16.70
C VAL A 58 -1.79 -6.26 17.46
N ALA A 59 -1.55 -7.21 18.37
CA ALA A 59 -0.31 -7.29 19.13
C ALA A 59 0.89 -7.57 18.21
N ALA A 60 2.09 -7.25 18.71
CA ALA A 60 3.32 -7.61 18.00
C ALA A 60 3.44 -9.14 17.89
N GLY A 61 3.89 -9.63 16.75
CA GLY A 61 4.00 -11.06 16.50
C GLY A 61 4.15 -11.37 15.02
N ASP A 62 4.03 -12.65 14.69
CA ASP A 62 4.19 -13.12 13.32
C ASP A 62 2.89 -12.93 12.52
N VAL A 63 3.03 -12.61 11.23
CA VAL A 63 1.92 -12.55 10.27
C VAL A 63 1.99 -13.78 9.38
N VAL A 64 0.93 -14.58 9.37
CA VAL A 64 0.82 -15.75 8.50
C VAL A 64 0.08 -15.35 7.23
N VAL A 65 0.77 -15.43 6.09
CA VAL A 65 0.17 -15.26 4.76
C VAL A 65 -0.28 -16.65 4.29
N PRO A 66 -1.59 -16.86 4.06
CA PRO A 66 -2.10 -18.15 3.62
C PRO A 66 -1.63 -18.45 2.18
N PRO A 67 -1.59 -19.73 1.78
CA PRO A 67 -1.36 -20.10 0.38
C PRO A 67 -2.48 -19.55 -0.50
N ILE A 68 -2.09 -18.90 -1.60
CA ILE A 68 -3.01 -18.35 -2.59
C ILE A 68 -2.47 -18.80 -3.95
N PRO A 69 -3.04 -19.83 -4.57
CA PRO A 69 -2.53 -20.40 -5.81
C PRO A 69 -2.27 -19.33 -6.88
N PRO A 70 -1.12 -19.38 -7.58
CA PRO A 70 -0.09 -20.43 -7.53
C PRO A 70 0.99 -20.25 -6.44
N GLN A 71 0.82 -19.30 -5.51
CA GLN A 71 1.80 -19.00 -4.48
C GLN A 71 1.55 -19.82 -3.20
N ASP A 72 2.63 -20.36 -2.63
CA ASP A 72 2.60 -21.01 -1.33
C ASP A 72 2.44 -20.00 -0.19
N GLY A 73 1.94 -20.47 0.95
CA GLY A 73 1.84 -19.68 2.16
C GLY A 73 3.19 -19.53 2.85
N TYR A 74 3.36 -18.44 3.59
CA TYR A 74 4.58 -18.15 4.33
C TYR A 74 4.30 -17.28 5.55
N THR A 75 5.29 -17.15 6.44
CA THR A 75 5.19 -16.34 7.64
C THR A 75 6.17 -15.17 7.56
N VAL A 76 5.69 -13.97 7.91
CA VAL A 76 6.52 -12.79 8.15
C VAL A 76 6.72 -12.66 9.67
N PRO A 77 7.91 -12.99 10.20
CA PRO A 77 8.13 -13.02 11.63
C PRO A 77 8.36 -11.63 12.20
N GLY A 78 8.00 -11.39 13.46
CA GLY A 78 8.38 -10.18 14.19
C GLY A 78 7.80 -8.88 13.62
N VAL A 79 6.52 -8.88 13.27
CA VAL A 79 5.80 -7.66 12.85
C VAL A 79 5.42 -6.86 14.10
N PRO A 80 5.73 -5.54 14.15
CA PRO A 80 5.36 -4.68 15.26
C PRO A 80 3.86 -4.69 15.56
N ALA A 81 3.49 -4.34 16.80
CA ALA A 81 2.09 -4.09 17.14
C ALA A 81 1.54 -2.97 16.25
N ARG A 82 0.32 -3.15 15.75
CA ARG A 82 -0.29 -2.23 14.78
C ARG A 82 -1.79 -2.11 14.98
N CYS A 83 -2.36 -1.04 14.44
CA CYS A 83 -3.79 -0.93 14.21
C CYS A 83 -4.08 -1.29 12.76
N GLU A 84 -4.99 -2.23 12.54
CA GLU A 84 -5.45 -2.61 11.21
C GLU A 84 -6.82 -1.98 10.97
N VAL A 85 -6.89 -1.05 10.02
CA VAL A 85 -8.14 -0.40 9.61
C VAL A 85 -8.58 -1.01 8.29
N THR A 86 -9.82 -1.48 8.24
CA THR A 86 -10.45 -1.98 7.00
C THR A 86 -11.56 -1.04 6.58
N VAL A 87 -11.53 -0.61 5.32
CA VAL A 87 -12.57 0.21 4.70
C VAL A 87 -13.19 -0.59 3.56
N THR A 88 -14.51 -0.71 3.54
CA THR A 88 -15.23 -1.29 2.40
C THR A 88 -15.92 -0.17 1.62
N LEU A 89 -15.68 -0.14 0.32
CA LEU A 89 -16.21 0.81 -0.64
C LEU A 89 -17.10 0.12 -1.67
N THR A 90 -17.94 0.94 -2.28
CA THR A 90 -18.81 0.55 -3.40
C THR A 90 -19.15 1.78 -4.23
N HIS A 91 -19.46 1.56 -5.50
CA HIS A 91 -19.81 2.63 -6.44
C HIS A 91 -21.30 2.53 -6.81
N PRO A 92 -22.06 3.64 -6.78
CA PRO A 92 -23.47 3.63 -7.15
C PRO A 92 -23.72 3.02 -8.53
N GLY A 93 -24.52 1.96 -8.57
CA GLY A 93 -24.87 1.25 -9.82
C GLY A 93 -23.82 0.25 -10.34
N ALA A 94 -22.72 0.05 -9.62
CA ALA A 94 -21.65 -0.88 -10.02
C ALA A 94 -21.82 -2.31 -9.48
N ASP A 95 -22.57 -2.49 -8.38
CA ASP A 95 -22.68 -3.76 -7.64
C ASP A 95 -21.30 -4.36 -7.29
N ASP A 96 -20.39 -3.49 -6.86
CA ASP A 96 -19.02 -3.84 -6.48
C ASP A 96 -18.76 -3.58 -5.00
N HIS A 97 -17.77 -4.29 -4.46
CA HIS A 97 -17.33 -4.17 -3.08
C HIS A 97 -15.80 -4.22 -3.03
N ALA A 98 -15.14 -3.06 -2.97
CA ALA A 98 -13.70 -2.97 -2.88
C ALA A 98 -13.28 -2.77 -1.43
N ARG A 99 -12.35 -3.59 -0.96
CA ARG A 99 -11.80 -3.51 0.40
C ARG A 99 -10.42 -2.87 0.35
N ILE A 100 -10.20 -1.95 1.27
CA ILE A 100 -8.92 -1.31 1.52
C ILE A 100 -8.48 -1.69 2.92
N GLN A 101 -7.25 -2.15 3.07
CA GLN A 101 -6.63 -2.37 4.38
C GLN A 101 -5.53 -1.33 4.58
N VAL A 102 -5.49 -0.74 5.78
CA VAL A 102 -4.46 0.21 6.20
C VAL A 102 -3.88 -0.27 7.53
N TRP A 103 -2.59 -0.58 7.56
CA TRP A 103 -1.89 -1.01 8.76
C TRP A 103 -1.03 0.14 9.29
N LEU A 104 -1.22 0.46 10.56
CA LEU A 104 -0.61 1.59 11.25
C LEU A 104 0.27 1.07 12.39
N PRO A 105 1.61 1.20 12.34
CA PRO A 105 2.45 0.88 13.48
C PRO A 105 1.95 1.60 14.74
N ALA A 106 1.73 0.85 15.83
CA ALA A 106 1.28 1.42 17.10
C ALA A 106 2.34 2.33 17.74
N SER A 107 3.60 2.09 17.40
CA SER A 107 4.75 2.93 17.71
C SER A 107 5.78 2.82 16.57
N GLY A 108 6.77 3.73 16.54
CA GLY A 108 7.86 3.65 15.57
C GLY A 108 7.46 4.02 14.13
N TRP A 109 6.31 4.66 13.91
CA TRP A 109 5.96 5.17 12.58
C TRP A 109 6.98 6.21 12.12
N ASN A 110 7.62 5.95 10.98
CA ASN A 110 8.69 6.77 10.39
C ASN A 110 8.17 8.02 9.66
N GLY A 111 6.87 8.27 9.72
CA GLY A 111 6.24 9.42 9.06
C GLY A 111 5.91 9.20 7.58
N ARG A 112 6.08 7.99 7.04
CA ARG A 112 5.82 7.67 5.63
C ARG A 112 4.63 6.73 5.47
N LEU A 113 3.91 6.90 4.38
CA LEU A 113 2.89 5.97 3.90
C LEU A 113 3.48 5.19 2.71
N GLN A 114 3.22 3.89 2.64
CA GLN A 114 3.55 3.06 1.48
C GLN A 114 2.30 2.28 1.08
N THR A 115 1.78 2.54 -0.11
CA THR A 115 0.77 1.67 -0.72
C THR A 115 1.47 0.50 -1.40
N VAL A 116 0.92 -0.69 -1.24
CA VAL A 116 1.44 -1.93 -1.78
C VAL A 116 0.41 -2.48 -2.77
N GLY A 117 0.81 -2.60 -4.03
CA GLY A 117 -0.01 -3.19 -5.08
C GLY A 117 0.12 -4.71 -5.14
N GLY A 118 -0.65 -5.31 -6.04
CA GLY A 118 -0.67 -6.74 -6.29
C GLY A 118 0.24 -7.19 -7.43
N SER A 119 -0.12 -8.33 -8.02
CA SER A 119 0.58 -8.96 -9.13
C SER A 119 -0.39 -9.76 -9.98
N ALA A 120 -0.08 -9.94 -11.26
CA ALA A 120 -0.97 -10.58 -12.24
C ALA A 120 -2.37 -9.92 -12.23
N TYR A 121 -3.43 -10.67 -11.92
CA TYR A 121 -4.81 -10.16 -11.87
C TYR A 121 -5.30 -9.85 -10.44
N ALA A 122 -4.44 -9.99 -9.43
CA ALA A 122 -4.73 -9.51 -8.08
C ALA A 122 -4.39 -8.01 -8.00
N ALA A 123 -5.31 -7.20 -7.50
CA ALA A 123 -5.10 -5.75 -7.36
C ALA A 123 -4.07 -5.40 -6.28
N GLY A 124 -4.06 -6.14 -5.17
CA GLY A 124 -3.26 -5.81 -3.98
C GLY A 124 -2.51 -6.98 -3.36
N ASP A 125 -1.83 -6.66 -2.26
CA ASP A 125 -1.12 -7.59 -1.38
C ASP A 125 -2.05 -8.34 -0.42
N TYR A 126 -1.61 -9.52 0.03
CA TYR A 126 -2.33 -10.42 0.94
C TYR A 126 -1.74 -10.47 2.35
N GLY A 127 -1.04 -9.41 2.77
CA GLY A 127 -0.55 -9.22 4.13
C GLY A 127 0.97 -9.32 4.27
N GLY A 128 1.66 -9.96 3.33
CA GLY A 128 3.11 -10.16 3.43
C GLY A 128 3.91 -8.89 3.23
N GLN A 129 3.62 -8.15 2.16
CA GLN A 129 4.31 -6.89 1.86
C GLN A 129 3.78 -5.75 2.73
N LEU A 130 2.51 -5.79 3.13
CA LEU A 130 1.96 -4.97 4.22
C LEU A 130 2.76 -5.15 5.52
N ALA A 131 2.98 -6.39 5.95
CA ALA A 131 3.76 -6.72 7.14
C ALA A 131 5.20 -6.19 7.03
N ALA A 132 5.86 -6.43 5.90
CA ALA A 132 7.22 -5.95 5.65
C ALA A 132 7.31 -4.41 5.70
N ALA A 133 6.32 -3.70 5.15
CA ALA A 133 6.26 -2.24 5.23
C ALA A 133 6.08 -1.75 6.68
N VAL A 134 5.22 -2.40 7.46
CA VAL A 134 5.05 -2.08 8.90
C VAL A 134 6.35 -2.34 9.68
N GLN A 135 7.10 -3.41 9.37
CA GLN A 135 8.41 -3.66 9.97
C GLN A 135 9.42 -2.54 9.65
N GLY A 136 9.35 -1.95 8.46
CA GLY A 136 10.11 -0.77 8.08
C GLY A 136 9.65 0.54 8.73
N GLY A 137 8.62 0.49 9.59
CA GLY A 137 8.03 1.64 10.26
C GLY A 137 7.10 2.46 9.37
N TYR A 138 6.68 1.95 8.22
CA TYR A 138 5.71 2.64 7.36
C TYR A 138 4.29 2.42 7.88
N ALA A 139 3.43 3.43 7.72
CA ALA A 139 2.01 3.14 7.57
C ALA A 139 1.84 2.50 6.19
N ALA A 140 1.12 1.38 6.10
CA ALA A 140 1.03 0.61 4.88
C ALA A 140 -0.43 0.44 4.44
N ALA A 141 -0.70 0.38 3.15
CA ALA A 141 -2.06 0.14 2.65
C ALA A 141 -2.09 -0.71 1.38
N THR A 142 -3.21 -1.40 1.15
CA THR A 142 -3.48 -2.23 -0.04
C THR A 142 -4.97 -2.25 -0.34
N THR A 143 -5.38 -2.69 -1.54
CA THR A 143 -6.78 -2.97 -1.89
C THR A 143 -6.96 -4.24 -2.69
N ASP A 144 -8.08 -4.92 -2.50
CA ASP A 144 -8.48 -6.01 -3.41
C ASP A 144 -9.22 -5.50 -4.67
N ALA A 145 -9.53 -4.21 -4.75
CA ALA A 145 -10.30 -3.58 -5.84
C ALA A 145 -11.66 -4.26 -6.14
N GLY A 146 -12.15 -5.11 -5.25
CA GLY A 146 -13.32 -5.97 -5.48
C GLY A 146 -13.10 -7.07 -6.51
N VAL A 147 -11.84 -7.42 -6.82
CA VAL A 147 -11.48 -8.49 -7.76
C VAL A 147 -10.89 -9.70 -7.06
N SER A 148 -10.74 -10.80 -7.81
CA SER A 148 -10.23 -12.08 -7.31
C SER A 148 -8.69 -12.11 -7.21
N THR A 149 -8.13 -13.32 -7.10
CA THR A 149 -6.70 -13.56 -6.91
C THR A 149 -5.91 -13.67 -8.21
N TYR A 150 -4.61 -13.94 -8.10
CA TYR A 150 -3.59 -13.82 -9.15
C TYR A 150 -4.00 -14.29 -10.55
N THR A 151 -4.72 -15.41 -10.66
CA THR A 151 -5.07 -16.04 -11.94
C THR A 151 -6.57 -16.17 -12.19
N ASP A 152 -7.41 -15.85 -11.21
CA ASP A 152 -8.86 -15.87 -11.41
C ASP A 152 -9.31 -14.55 -12.05
N VAL A 153 -9.76 -14.65 -13.30
CA VAL A 153 -10.27 -13.52 -14.10
C VAL A 153 -11.78 -13.58 -14.28
N SER A 154 -12.49 -14.44 -13.56
CA SER A 154 -13.95 -14.58 -13.67
C SER A 154 -14.69 -13.27 -13.40
N TRP A 155 -14.12 -12.41 -12.55
CA TRP A 155 -14.63 -11.08 -12.24
C TRP A 155 -14.65 -10.11 -13.43
N ALA A 156 -13.83 -10.34 -14.46
CA ALA A 156 -13.70 -9.44 -15.61
C ALA A 156 -14.92 -9.48 -16.53
N LEU A 157 -15.77 -10.51 -16.40
CA LEU A 157 -17.01 -10.66 -17.14
C LEU A 157 -18.20 -10.73 -16.17
N THR A 158 -19.33 -10.21 -16.61
CA THR A 158 -20.63 -10.39 -15.96
C THR A 158 -21.15 -11.82 -16.19
N ALA A 159 -22.17 -12.24 -15.45
CA ALA A 159 -22.82 -13.54 -15.64
C ALA A 159 -23.37 -13.76 -17.07
N LYS A 160 -23.59 -12.69 -17.85
CA LYS A 160 -24.04 -12.73 -19.25
C LYS A 160 -22.86 -12.77 -20.25
N GLY A 161 -21.62 -12.87 -19.79
CA GLY A 161 -20.42 -12.87 -20.62
C GLY A 161 -20.01 -11.51 -21.18
N ALA A 162 -20.68 -10.43 -20.78
CA ALA A 162 -20.28 -9.06 -21.14
C ALA A 162 -19.20 -8.54 -20.21
N ILE A 163 -18.35 -7.63 -20.68
CA ILE A 163 -17.29 -7.00 -19.88
C ILE A 163 -17.85 -6.35 -18.62
N ASN A 164 -17.31 -6.71 -17.45
CA ASN A 164 -17.62 -6.07 -16.18
C ASN A 164 -16.81 -4.77 -16.05
N ARG A 165 -17.33 -3.70 -16.66
CA ARG A 165 -16.65 -2.39 -16.71
C ARG A 165 -16.34 -1.81 -15.32
N PRO A 166 -17.24 -1.83 -14.32
CA PRO A 166 -16.92 -1.30 -13.00
C PRO A 166 -15.74 -1.98 -12.32
N LEU A 167 -15.67 -3.32 -12.31
CA LEU A 167 -14.53 -4.03 -11.70
C LEU A 167 -13.23 -3.85 -12.48
N LEU A 168 -13.29 -3.74 -13.82
CA LEU A 168 -12.11 -3.38 -14.60
C LEU A 168 -11.62 -1.97 -14.31
N GLU A 169 -12.51 -1.02 -14.09
CA GLU A 169 -12.14 0.34 -13.71
C GLU A 169 -11.52 0.40 -12.30
N ASN A 170 -12.07 -0.36 -11.36
CA ASN A 170 -11.48 -0.56 -10.03
C ASN A 170 -10.04 -1.06 -10.15
N PHE A 171 -9.85 -2.19 -10.84
CA PHE A 171 -8.55 -2.84 -11.03
C PHE A 171 -7.54 -1.94 -11.77
N ALA A 172 -7.99 -1.24 -12.81
CA ALA A 172 -7.09 -0.47 -13.67
C ALA A 172 -6.57 0.82 -13.03
N SER A 173 -7.38 1.50 -12.20
CA SER A 173 -6.95 2.79 -11.64
C SER A 173 -7.73 3.27 -10.42
N ARG A 174 -9.05 3.01 -10.37
CA ARG A 174 -9.92 3.70 -9.42
C ARG A 174 -9.60 3.28 -7.98
N SER A 175 -9.55 1.99 -7.69
CA SER A 175 -9.34 1.53 -6.31
C SER A 175 -7.94 1.86 -5.78
N GLU A 176 -6.92 1.88 -6.63
CA GLU A 176 -5.58 2.34 -6.23
C GLU A 176 -5.58 3.84 -5.84
N HIS A 177 -6.26 4.68 -6.62
CA HIS A 177 -6.43 6.09 -6.27
C HIS A 177 -7.19 6.27 -4.96
N GLU A 178 -8.29 5.53 -4.77
CA GLU A 178 -9.11 5.59 -3.57
C GLU A 178 -8.34 5.11 -2.33
N THR A 179 -7.50 4.09 -2.50
CA THR A 179 -6.58 3.61 -1.46
C THR A 179 -5.63 4.71 -1.03
N ALA A 180 -4.99 5.40 -1.97
CA ALA A 180 -4.09 6.51 -1.65
C ALA A 180 -4.83 7.66 -0.92
N VAL A 181 -6.04 8.02 -1.35
CA VAL A 181 -6.86 9.08 -0.73
C VAL A 181 -7.28 8.70 0.69
N LEU A 182 -7.82 7.50 0.89
CA LEU A 182 -8.35 7.06 2.18
C LEU A 182 -7.24 6.71 3.16
N ALA A 183 -6.15 6.08 2.73
CA ALA A 183 -5.00 5.81 3.60
C ALA A 183 -4.39 7.11 4.16
N LYS A 184 -4.31 8.18 3.36
CA LYS A 184 -3.88 9.50 3.84
C LYS A 184 -4.82 10.07 4.91
N GLN A 185 -6.14 9.88 4.75
CA GLN A 185 -7.12 10.29 5.76
C GLN A 185 -6.97 9.46 7.05
N VAL A 186 -6.86 8.13 6.92
CA VAL A 186 -6.67 7.21 8.06
C VAL A 186 -5.40 7.57 8.84
N VAL A 187 -4.27 7.73 8.15
CA VAL A 187 -2.99 8.13 8.75
C VAL A 187 -3.12 9.47 9.48
N SER A 188 -3.73 10.47 8.84
CA SER A 188 -3.90 11.80 9.44
C SER A 188 -4.80 11.76 10.68
N GLY A 189 -5.89 10.98 10.63
CA GLY A 189 -6.80 10.80 11.75
C GLY A 189 -6.16 10.05 12.92
N ALA A 190 -5.39 9.00 12.63
CA ALA A 190 -4.75 8.18 13.66
C ALA A 190 -3.59 8.92 14.34
N TYR A 191 -2.64 9.46 13.56
CA TYR A 191 -1.43 10.06 14.10
C TYR A 191 -1.55 11.56 14.41
N GLY A 192 -2.71 12.17 14.11
CA GLY A 192 -2.94 13.61 14.28
C GLY A 192 -2.13 14.50 13.34
N ARG A 193 -1.46 13.92 12.34
CA ARG A 193 -0.65 14.61 11.32
C ARG A 193 -0.57 13.80 10.04
N PRO A 194 -0.43 14.44 8.87
CA PRO A 194 -0.27 13.72 7.61
C PRO A 194 1.08 12.99 7.53
N ALA A 195 1.16 12.00 6.64
CA ALA A 195 2.44 11.44 6.22
C ALA A 195 3.29 12.54 5.55
N ALA A 196 4.58 12.57 5.86
CA ALA A 196 5.54 13.48 5.23
C ALA A 196 5.84 13.05 3.78
N HIS A 197 5.79 11.75 3.51
CA HIS A 197 5.95 11.15 2.18
C HIS A 197 4.96 10.01 1.99
N ALA A 198 4.48 9.87 0.76
CA ALA A 198 3.58 8.82 0.31
C ALA A 198 3.93 8.46 -1.13
#